data_AF-R7INU5-F1
#
_entry.id   AF-R7INU5-F1
#
_cell.length_a   1.000
_cell.length_b   1.000
_cell.length_c   1.000
_cell.angle_alpha   90.00
_cell.angle_beta   90.00
_cell.angle_gamma   90.00
#
_symmetry.space_group_name_H-M   'P 1'
#
loop_
_entity.id
_entity.type
_entity.pdbx_description
1 polymer ?
#
loop_
_entity_poly.entity_id
_entity_poly.type
_entity_poly.pdbx_seq_one_letter_code
_entity_poly.pdbx_strand_id
1 'polypeptide(L)'
;MTNLSRRSLMSIAALAVLAPAANSAFALDPAKNTKDMPMRNQKFALTREETLDVIRRTDHAVLSLADGTGEPYGVPITPILLDGKIYFHGAGMGDGRRNADIQQNPRGSICWIAQDRTNQPKLSVDFVSAIASGPIRIIKDKGEKTAIMRKILERLTGKAKDLGYLRFFGHNRPAQK
;
A
#
# COMPACT_ATOMS: atom_id res chain seq x y z
N MET A 1 -55.69 19.77 40.61
CA MET A 1 -55.69 18.76 39.53
C MET A 1 -54.52 19.07 38.61
N THR A 2 -53.40 18.37 38.80
CA THR A 2 -52.11 18.65 38.18
C THR A 2 -52.09 18.18 36.72
N ASN A 3 -51.75 19.11 35.83
CA ASN A 3 -51.80 18.97 34.38
C ASN A 3 -50.57 18.17 33.91
N LEU A 4 -50.73 16.86 33.67
CA LEU A 4 -49.69 16.05 33.03
C LEU A 4 -49.59 16.43 31.56
N SER A 5 -48.62 17.29 31.24
CA SER A 5 -48.18 17.55 29.87
C SER A 5 -47.75 16.25 29.20
N ARG A 6 -48.20 16.05 27.96
CA ARG A 6 -47.88 14.93 27.04
C ARG A 6 -46.39 14.76 26.72
N ARG A 7 -45.49 15.45 27.42
CA ARG A 7 -44.02 15.41 27.24
C ARG A 7 -43.29 14.39 28.13
N SER A 8 -43.95 13.77 29.12
CA SER A 8 -43.30 12.77 29.99
C SER A 8 -43.39 11.31 29.54
N LEU A 9 -43.95 11.02 28.36
CA LEU A 9 -44.06 9.65 27.81
C LEU A 9 -42.98 9.30 26.77
N MET A 10 -42.03 10.20 26.49
CA MET A 10 -40.97 10.00 25.49
C MET A 10 -39.61 9.61 26.07
N SER A 11 -39.53 9.24 27.36
CA SER A 11 -38.24 9.03 28.02
C SER A 11 -37.80 7.57 28.21
N ILE A 12 -38.50 6.55 27.70
CA ILE A 12 -38.14 5.15 28.02
C ILE A 12 -38.00 4.19 26.83
N ALA A 13 -38.37 4.54 25.58
CA ALA A 13 -38.44 3.53 24.51
C ALA A 13 -37.63 3.82 23.23
N ALA A 14 -36.55 4.61 23.28
CA ALA A 14 -35.73 4.88 22.10
C ALA A 14 -34.22 4.84 22.33
N LEU A 15 -33.76 4.00 23.27
CA LEU A 15 -32.35 3.56 23.31
C LEU A 15 -32.27 2.05 23.06
N ALA A 16 -33.02 1.57 22.05
CA ALA A 16 -32.67 0.31 21.42
C ALA A 16 -31.33 0.54 20.72
N VAL A 17 -30.28 -0.01 21.33
CA VAL A 17 -28.91 -0.07 20.87
C VAL A 17 -28.89 -0.52 19.40
N LEU A 18 -28.83 0.44 18.48
CA LEU A 18 -28.34 0.24 17.12
C LEU A 18 -26.81 0.20 17.18
N ALA A 19 -26.27 -0.85 17.81
CA ALA A 19 -24.91 -1.25 17.50
C ALA A 19 -24.87 -1.70 16.02
N PRO A 20 -23.80 -1.36 15.29
CA PRO A 20 -23.85 -1.21 13.84
C PRO A 20 -23.97 -2.57 13.15
N ALA A 21 -25.08 -2.77 12.42
CA ALA A 21 -25.23 -3.87 11.47
C ALA A 21 -24.13 -3.88 10.37
N ALA A 22 -23.32 -2.82 10.28
CA ALA A 22 -22.15 -2.79 9.41
C ALA A 22 -21.04 -3.75 9.86
N ASN A 23 -20.80 -3.93 11.17
CA ASN A 23 -19.68 -4.76 11.64
C ASN A 23 -19.92 -6.27 11.50
N SER A 24 -21.18 -6.73 11.46
CA SER A 24 -21.47 -8.15 11.31
C SER A 24 -21.24 -8.68 9.89
N ALA A 25 -21.37 -7.82 8.86
CA ALA A 25 -21.05 -8.17 7.47
C ALA A 25 -19.54 -8.39 7.22
N PHE A 26 -18.69 -7.88 8.12
CA PHE A 26 -17.24 -8.04 8.09
C PHE A 26 -16.72 -9.01 9.16
N ALA A 27 -17.61 -9.74 9.84
CA ALA A 27 -17.20 -10.76 10.80
C ALA A 27 -16.37 -11.83 10.06
N LEU A 28 -15.08 -11.92 10.40
CA LEU A 28 -14.18 -12.89 9.80
C LEU A 28 -14.46 -14.28 10.35
N ASP A 29 -14.55 -15.27 9.46
CA ASP A 29 -14.45 -16.68 9.83
C ASP A 29 -13.11 -16.93 10.56
N PRO A 30 -13.05 -17.92 11.47
CA PRO A 30 -11.82 -18.26 12.17
C PRO A 30 -10.65 -18.48 11.19
N ALA A 31 -9.46 -18.06 11.63
CA ALA A 31 -8.31 -17.76 10.78
C ALA A 31 -7.86 -18.90 9.86
N LYS A 32 -8.41 -18.94 8.65
CA LYS A 32 -7.81 -19.60 7.49
C LYS A 32 -6.98 -18.55 6.73
N ASN A 33 -5.66 -18.72 6.69
CA ASN A 33 -4.81 -17.80 5.92
C ASN A 33 -4.77 -18.20 4.45
N THR A 34 -4.52 -17.22 3.57
CA THR A 34 -4.48 -17.38 2.11
C THR A 34 -3.07 -17.29 1.54
N LYS A 35 -2.02 -17.34 2.38
CA LYS A 35 -0.65 -17.00 1.99
C LYS A 35 -0.11 -17.91 0.86
N ASP A 36 -0.58 -19.15 0.82
CA ASP A 36 -0.14 -20.19 -0.13
C ASP A 36 -1.15 -20.36 -1.28
N MET A 37 -2.16 -19.50 -1.40
CA MET A 37 -3.09 -19.56 -2.53
C MET A 37 -2.33 -19.24 -3.83
N PRO A 38 -2.44 -20.11 -4.86
CA PRO A 38 -1.75 -19.86 -6.11
C PRO A 38 -2.35 -18.66 -6.83
N MET A 39 -1.55 -17.99 -7.65
CA MET A 39 -2.08 -16.96 -8.54
C MET A 39 -3.15 -17.57 -9.44
N ARG A 40 -4.33 -16.95 -9.47
CA ARG A 40 -5.50 -17.44 -10.21
C ARG A 40 -5.22 -17.70 -11.69
N ASN A 41 -4.36 -16.90 -12.32
CA ASN A 41 -4.10 -16.95 -13.75
C ASN A 41 -2.62 -17.17 -14.08
N GLN A 42 -2.17 -18.41 -14.04
CA GLN A 42 -0.76 -18.79 -14.13
C GLN A 42 -0.09 -18.43 -15.46
N LYS A 43 -0.82 -18.29 -16.57
CA LYS A 43 -0.25 -17.86 -17.86
C LYS A 43 0.28 -16.42 -17.87
N PHE A 44 -0.08 -15.61 -16.87
CA PHE A 44 0.45 -14.26 -16.69
C PHE A 44 1.54 -14.18 -15.62
N ALA A 45 2.02 -15.33 -15.15
CA ALA A 45 3.09 -15.37 -14.16
C ALA A 45 4.38 -14.88 -14.80
N LEU A 46 4.98 -13.85 -14.21
CA LEU A 46 6.35 -13.48 -14.52
C LEU A 46 7.31 -14.51 -13.93
N THR A 47 8.44 -14.71 -14.59
CA THR A 47 9.61 -15.34 -13.97
C THR A 47 10.10 -14.50 -12.78
N ARG A 48 10.95 -15.10 -11.95
CA ARG A 48 11.56 -14.39 -10.82
C ARG A 48 12.38 -13.19 -11.30
N GLU A 49 13.12 -13.36 -12.38
CA GLU A 49 14.01 -12.36 -12.96
C GLU A 49 13.22 -11.18 -13.53
N GLU A 50 12.14 -11.45 -14.29
CA GLU A 50 11.22 -10.42 -14.76
C GLU A 50 10.54 -9.67 -13.60
N THR A 51 10.17 -10.40 -12.53
CA THR A 51 9.58 -9.80 -11.32
C THR A 51 10.58 -8.85 -10.64
N LEU A 52 11.84 -9.26 -10.52
CA LEU A 52 12.91 -8.42 -9.97
C LEU A 52 13.17 -7.20 -10.86
N ASP A 53 13.04 -7.34 -12.17
CA ASP A 53 13.20 -6.23 -13.11
C ASP A 53 12.07 -5.20 -12.99
N VAL A 54 10.82 -5.64 -12.79
CA VAL A 54 9.71 -4.74 -12.43
C VAL A 54 10.05 -3.94 -11.17
N ILE A 55 10.48 -4.62 -10.10
CA ILE A 55 10.84 -3.97 -8.82
C ILE A 55 11.99 -2.96 -8.99
N ARG A 56 13.01 -3.30 -9.79
CA ARG A 56 14.19 -2.43 -10.04
C ARG A 56 13.84 -1.20 -10.87
N ARG A 57 12.91 -1.32 -11.82
CA ARG A 57 12.62 -0.26 -12.79
C ARG A 57 11.50 0.68 -12.32
N THR A 58 10.53 0.17 -11.57
CA THR A 58 9.41 0.97 -11.03
C THR A 58 9.82 1.67 -9.74
N ASP A 59 9.68 3.00 -9.71
CA ASP A 59 10.12 3.82 -8.58
C ASP A 59 9.14 3.84 -7.41
N HIS A 60 7.85 3.82 -7.71
CA HIS A 60 6.79 3.92 -6.71
C HIS A 60 6.04 2.61 -6.54
N ALA A 61 5.56 2.38 -5.33
CA ALA A 61 4.77 1.22 -4.97
C ALA A 61 3.76 1.59 -3.89
N VAL A 62 2.79 0.71 -3.66
CA VAL A 62 1.89 0.79 -2.50
C VAL A 62 2.33 -0.24 -1.48
N LEU A 63 2.64 0.21 -0.27
CA LEU A 63 2.82 -0.66 0.90
C LEU A 63 1.47 -0.84 1.58
N SER A 64 1.04 -2.09 1.70
CA SER A 64 -0.15 -2.51 2.42
C SER A 64 0.23 -3.14 3.75
N LEU A 65 -0.38 -2.61 4.81
CA LEU A 65 -0.24 -3.02 6.21
C LEU A 65 -1.63 -3.34 6.77
N ALA A 66 -1.65 -3.92 7.96
CA ALA A 66 -2.83 -3.99 8.80
C ALA A 66 -2.37 -3.82 10.25
N ASP A 67 -3.13 -3.08 11.06
CA ASP A 67 -2.81 -2.89 12.47
C ASP A 67 -3.05 -4.16 13.31
N GLY A 68 -2.94 -4.07 14.64
CA GLY A 68 -3.17 -5.20 15.54
C GLY A 68 -4.61 -5.71 15.55
N THR A 69 -5.58 -4.91 15.11
CA THR A 69 -7.00 -5.29 14.97
C THR A 69 -7.33 -5.86 13.59
N GLY A 70 -6.40 -5.77 12.64
CA GLY A 70 -6.60 -6.19 11.25
C GLY A 70 -7.09 -5.08 10.33
N GLU A 71 -7.19 -3.84 10.81
CA GLU A 71 -7.63 -2.69 10.02
C GLU A 71 -6.60 -2.37 8.92
N PRO A 72 -6.95 -2.45 7.63
CA PRO A 72 -6.00 -2.32 6.54
C PRO A 72 -5.53 -0.87 6.33
N TYR A 73 -4.28 -0.71 5.91
CA TYR A 73 -3.72 0.59 5.56
C TYR A 73 -2.79 0.48 4.35
N GLY A 74 -3.15 1.18 3.27
CA GLY A 74 -2.32 1.32 2.07
C GLY A 74 -1.65 2.68 2.03
N VAL A 75 -0.32 2.72 1.85
CA VAL A 75 0.46 3.95 1.79
C VAL A 75 1.45 3.91 0.60
N PRO A 76 1.50 4.97 -0.24
CA PRO A 76 2.49 5.03 -1.31
C PRO A 76 3.89 5.19 -0.72
N ILE A 77 4.86 4.48 -1.30
CA ILE A 77 6.27 4.52 -0.94
C ILE A 77 7.15 4.55 -2.19
N THR A 78 8.42 4.90 -2.01
CA THR A 78 9.45 4.82 -3.05
C THR A 78 10.53 3.83 -2.59
N PRO A 79 10.33 2.53 -2.83
CA PRO A 79 11.24 1.48 -2.37
C PRO A 79 12.37 1.21 -3.36
N ILE A 80 13.53 0.78 -2.86
CA ILE A 80 14.65 0.25 -3.65
C ILE A 80 14.87 -1.24 -3.32
N LEU A 81 15.34 -2.01 -4.29
CA LEU A 81 15.86 -3.35 -4.07
C LEU A 81 17.38 -3.30 -3.91
N LEU A 82 17.90 -3.85 -2.81
CA LEU A 82 19.33 -3.95 -2.52
C LEU A 82 19.59 -5.28 -1.81
N ASP A 83 20.52 -6.09 -2.33
CA ASP A 83 20.95 -7.37 -1.73
C ASP A 83 19.80 -8.30 -1.33
N GLY A 84 18.79 -8.42 -2.19
CA GLY A 84 17.60 -9.25 -1.96
C GLY A 84 16.61 -8.69 -0.94
N LYS A 85 16.83 -7.47 -0.45
CA LYS A 85 15.96 -6.77 0.51
C LYS A 85 15.38 -5.51 -0.09
N ILE A 86 14.19 -5.14 0.40
CA ILE A 86 13.47 -3.96 -0.04
C ILE A 86 13.59 -2.88 1.04
N TYR A 87 14.11 -1.72 0.64
CA TYR A 87 14.34 -0.59 1.54
C TYR A 87 13.51 0.60 1.07
N PHE A 88 12.90 1.32 2.01
CA PHE A 88 12.22 2.58 1.74
C PHE A 88 12.42 3.52 2.93
N HIS A 89 12.22 4.81 2.70
CA HIS A 89 12.32 5.83 3.73
C HIS A 89 10.95 6.43 4.04
N GLY A 90 10.87 7.23 5.10
CA GLY A 90 9.75 8.12 5.35
C GLY A 90 9.98 8.89 6.64
N ALA A 91 8.93 9.54 7.14
CA ALA A 91 8.99 10.26 8.40
C ALA A 91 9.54 9.35 9.51
N GLY A 92 10.45 9.93 10.32
CA GLY A 92 11.16 9.24 11.40
C GLY A 92 10.23 8.69 12.49
N MET A 93 10.82 8.17 13.57
CA MET A 93 10.08 7.69 14.74
C MET A 93 9.07 8.75 15.21
N GLY A 94 7.80 8.37 15.34
CA GLY A 94 6.66 9.22 15.71
C GLY A 94 5.31 8.55 15.40
N ASP A 95 4.19 9.20 15.74
CA ASP A 95 2.80 8.69 15.76
C ASP A 95 2.14 8.47 14.38
N GLY A 96 2.94 8.33 13.32
CA GLY A 96 2.42 8.06 11.99
C GLY A 96 1.84 6.65 11.91
N ARG A 97 0.59 6.52 11.43
CA ARG A 97 -0.15 5.24 11.29
C ARG A 97 0.72 4.09 10.74
N ARG A 98 1.46 4.33 9.64
CA ARG A 98 2.38 3.33 9.05
C ARG A 98 3.35 2.72 10.07
N ASN A 99 3.99 3.56 10.89
CA ASN A 99 5.00 3.10 11.85
C ASN A 99 4.34 2.39 13.04
N ALA A 100 3.15 2.85 13.47
CA ALA A 100 2.35 2.19 14.50
C ALA A 100 1.89 0.80 14.03
N ASP A 101 1.38 0.69 12.80
CA ASP A 101 0.94 -0.57 12.20
C ASP A 101 2.10 -1.57 12.13
N ILE A 102 3.29 -1.15 11.68
CA ILE A 102 4.50 -2.02 11.63
C ILE A 102 4.89 -2.54 13.02
N GLN A 103 4.72 -1.74 14.07
CA GLN A 103 5.04 -2.14 15.44
C GLN A 103 4.03 -3.14 16.00
N GLN A 104 2.75 -2.98 15.67
CA GLN A 104 1.68 -3.89 16.11
C GLN A 104 1.66 -5.20 15.31
N ASN A 105 1.93 -5.11 14.00
CA ASN A 105 1.92 -6.22 13.07
C ASN A 105 3.00 -5.99 11.98
N PRO A 106 4.15 -6.69 12.05
CA PRO A 106 5.27 -6.46 11.15
C PRO A 106 5.07 -7.10 9.77
N ARG A 107 3.91 -7.68 9.44
CA ARG A 107 3.65 -8.26 8.11
C ARG A 107 3.20 -7.16 7.15
N GLY A 108 3.80 -7.13 5.96
CA GLY A 108 3.34 -6.24 4.89
C GLY A 108 3.43 -6.87 3.52
N SER A 109 2.73 -6.23 2.58
CA SER A 109 2.76 -6.52 1.15
C SER A 109 3.08 -5.23 0.40
N ILE A 110 3.94 -5.29 -0.60
CA ILE A 110 4.27 -4.17 -1.46
C ILE A 110 3.88 -4.53 -2.89
N CYS A 111 3.13 -3.64 -3.55
CA CYS A 111 2.67 -3.80 -4.92
C CYS A 111 3.26 -2.70 -5.82
N TRP A 112 3.94 -3.12 -6.89
CA TRP A 112 4.40 -2.25 -7.97
C TRP A 112 3.51 -2.44 -9.19
N ILE A 113 3.17 -1.33 -9.85
CA ILE A 113 2.51 -1.33 -11.16
C ILE A 113 3.52 -0.71 -12.14
N ALA A 114 4.10 -1.54 -12.99
CA ALA A 114 5.10 -1.11 -13.99
C ALA A 114 4.44 -0.56 -15.25
N GLN A 115 3.28 -1.11 -15.63
CA GLN A 115 2.51 -0.70 -16.79
C GLN A 115 1.02 -0.89 -16.51
N ASP A 116 0.21 0.04 -17.01
CA ASP A 116 -1.24 0.04 -16.90
C ASP A 116 -1.86 0.67 -18.16
N ARG A 117 -2.16 -0.17 -19.17
CA ARG A 117 -2.82 0.29 -20.39
C ARG A 117 -4.28 -0.15 -20.41
N THR A 118 -5.19 0.81 -20.34
CA THR A 118 -6.62 0.55 -20.53
C THR A 118 -6.89 0.08 -21.96
N ASN A 119 -7.44 -1.13 -22.09
CA ASN A 119 -7.86 -1.76 -23.32
C ASN A 119 -9.38 -1.66 -23.45
N GLN A 120 -9.87 -0.51 -23.92
CA GLN A 120 -11.31 -0.22 -23.99
C GLN A 120 -12.10 -1.26 -24.81
N PRO A 121 -11.65 -1.70 -26.01
CA PRO A 121 -12.40 -2.71 -26.78
C PRO A 121 -12.57 -4.05 -26.06
N LYS A 122 -11.64 -4.41 -25.15
CA LYS A 122 -11.71 -5.63 -24.34
C LYS A 122 -12.30 -5.40 -22.94
N LEU A 123 -12.65 -4.16 -22.59
CA LEU A 123 -13.08 -3.74 -21.25
C LEU A 123 -12.10 -4.24 -20.15
N SER A 124 -10.79 -4.16 -20.42
CA SER A 124 -9.74 -4.69 -19.56
C SER A 124 -8.59 -3.70 -19.39
N VAL A 125 -7.65 -4.01 -18.49
CA VAL A 125 -6.35 -3.32 -18.38
C VAL A 125 -5.26 -4.33 -18.67
N ASP A 126 -4.40 -4.02 -19.63
CA ASP A 126 -3.16 -4.76 -19.87
C ASP A 126 -2.11 -4.19 -18.89
N PHE A 127 -1.73 -4.98 -17.88
CA PHE A 127 -0.83 -4.52 -16.82
C PHE A 127 0.36 -5.45 -16.60
N VAL A 128 1.43 -4.88 -16.06
CA VAL A 128 2.60 -5.60 -15.54
C VAL A 128 2.82 -5.16 -14.11
N SER A 129 2.84 -6.09 -13.17
CA SER A 129 2.99 -5.79 -11.74
C SER A 129 3.88 -6.82 -11.04
N ALA A 130 4.39 -6.42 -9.88
CA ALA A 130 5.11 -7.30 -8.97
C ALA A 130 4.52 -7.12 -7.56
N ILE A 131 4.46 -8.21 -6.81
CA ILE A 131 4.06 -8.19 -5.40
C ILE A 131 5.15 -8.89 -4.59
N ALA A 132 5.60 -8.23 -3.54
CA ALA A 132 6.51 -8.82 -2.56
C ALA A 132 5.88 -8.70 -1.16
N SER A 133 5.87 -9.80 -0.42
CA SER A 133 5.31 -9.85 0.92
C SER A 133 6.36 -10.37 1.90
N GLY A 134 6.34 -9.86 3.13
CA GLY A 134 7.30 -10.30 4.13
C GLY A 134 7.25 -9.48 5.42
N PRO A 135 8.12 -9.83 6.38
CA PRO A 135 8.28 -9.06 7.59
C PRO A 135 8.97 -7.72 7.31
N ILE A 136 8.55 -6.69 8.05
CA ILE A 136 9.08 -5.34 8.00
C ILE A 136 9.71 -5.02 9.35
N ARG A 137 10.90 -4.40 9.31
CA ARG A 137 11.60 -3.91 10.51
C ARG A 137 12.04 -2.48 10.32
N ILE A 138 11.88 -1.67 11.35
CA ILE A 138 12.45 -0.32 11.42
C ILE A 138 13.94 -0.43 11.73
N ILE A 139 14.79 0.07 10.83
CA ILE A 139 16.22 0.23 11.06
C ILE A 139 16.42 1.25 12.19
N LYS A 140 17.15 0.86 13.25
CA LYS A 140 17.43 1.73 14.41
C LYS A 140 18.84 2.32 14.37
N ASP A 141 19.82 1.55 13.89
CA ASP A 141 21.21 1.98 13.82
C ASP A 141 21.39 3.19 12.88
N LYS A 142 22.19 4.17 13.34
CA LYS A 142 22.41 5.41 12.60
C LYS A 142 23.29 5.18 11.36
N GLY A 143 24.31 4.32 11.48
CA GLY A 143 25.21 4.00 10.37
C GLY A 143 24.47 3.32 9.22
N GLU A 144 23.67 2.31 9.54
CA GLU A 144 22.82 1.59 8.59
C GLU A 144 21.81 2.52 7.92
N LYS A 145 21.13 3.39 8.69
CA LYS A 145 20.24 4.42 8.11
C LYS A 145 20.94 5.29 7.08
N THR A 146 22.11 5.83 7.43
CA THR A 146 22.86 6.72 6.54
C THR A 146 23.35 5.98 5.29
N ALA A 147 23.83 4.75 5.43
CA ALA A 147 24.28 3.93 4.31
C ALA A 147 23.13 3.63 3.32
N ILE A 148 21.98 3.19 3.84
CA ILE A 148 20.80 2.90 3.01
C ILE A 148 20.24 4.16 2.38
N MET A 149 20.13 5.27 3.12
CA MET A 149 19.64 6.52 2.56
C MET A 149 20.53 7.00 1.41
N ARG A 150 21.85 6.83 1.52
CA ARG A 150 22.77 7.12 0.41
C ARG A 150 22.46 6.26 -0.82
N LYS A 151 22.20 4.96 -0.64
CA LYS A 151 21.81 4.06 -1.75
C LYS A 151 20.48 4.45 -2.40
N ILE A 152 19.51 4.89 -1.60
CA ILE A 152 18.23 5.43 -2.10
C ILE A 152 18.51 6.68 -2.95
N LEU A 153 19.30 7.62 -2.44
CA LEU A 153 19.65 8.84 -3.17
C LEU A 153 20.45 8.53 -4.45
N GLU A 154 21.42 7.63 -4.41
CA GLU A 154 22.21 7.20 -5.57
C GLU A 154 21.29 6.65 -6.68
N ARG A 155 20.30 5.80 -6.35
CA ARG A 155 19.34 5.29 -7.35
C ARG A 155 18.52 6.43 -7.95
N LEU A 156 17.96 7.30 -7.12
CA LEU A 156 17.05 8.36 -7.58
C LEU A 156 17.77 9.45 -8.36
N THR A 157 19.00 9.80 -7.95
CA THR A 157 19.82 10.83 -8.62
C THR A 157 20.62 10.28 -9.80
N GLY A 158 21.01 9.01 -9.79
CA GLY A 158 21.60 8.32 -10.93
C GLY A 158 20.61 8.28 -12.11
N LYS A 159 19.35 7.92 -11.84
CA LYS A 159 18.26 8.07 -12.82
C LYS A 159 18.04 9.52 -13.28
N ALA A 160 18.31 10.50 -12.42
CA ALA A 160 18.25 11.91 -12.79
C ALA A 160 19.40 12.38 -13.70
N LYS A 161 20.48 11.60 -13.81
CA LYS A 161 21.53 11.78 -14.82
C LYS A 161 21.19 11.06 -16.14
N ASP A 162 20.41 9.97 -16.07
CA ASP A 162 19.83 9.27 -17.23
C ASP A 162 18.58 9.96 -17.80
N LEU A 163 18.32 11.20 -17.41
CA LEU A 163 17.10 11.99 -17.62
C LEU A 163 16.96 12.51 -19.07
N GLY A 164 17.48 11.75 -20.04
CA GLY A 164 16.84 11.60 -21.36
C GLY A 164 15.50 10.85 -21.26
N TYR A 165 15.22 10.15 -20.15
CA TYR A 165 13.98 9.39 -19.92
C TYR A 165 12.72 10.27 -19.76
N LEU A 166 12.86 11.54 -19.36
CA LEU A 166 11.74 12.50 -19.30
C LEU A 166 11.28 12.97 -20.71
N ARG A 167 12.01 12.64 -21.80
CA ARG A 167 11.56 12.89 -23.18
C ARG A 167 10.53 11.86 -23.70
N PHE A 168 10.33 10.73 -23.02
CA PHE A 168 9.44 9.66 -23.52
C PHE A 168 7.98 9.75 -23.05
N PHE A 169 7.67 10.57 -22.05
CA PHE A 169 6.30 10.80 -21.57
C PHE A 169 5.77 12.22 -21.85
N GLY A 170 6.35 12.92 -22.83
CA GLY A 170 6.03 14.32 -23.10
C GLY A 170 5.94 14.67 -24.60
N HIS A 171 5.16 13.92 -25.39
CA HIS A 171 4.69 14.43 -26.68
C HIS A 171 3.21 14.76 -26.60
N ASN A 172 2.91 15.95 -26.11
CA ASN A 172 1.96 16.90 -26.70
C ASN A 172 1.91 18.20 -25.88
N ARG A 173 2.68 19.19 -26.30
CA ARG A 173 2.21 20.58 -26.28
C ARG A 173 2.71 21.27 -27.57
N PRO A 174 1.81 21.63 -28.51
CA PRO A 174 2.13 22.63 -29.51
C PRO A 174 2.34 23.99 -28.85
N ALA A 175 3.12 24.82 -29.54
CA ALA A 175 3.82 26.00 -29.07
C ALA A 175 2.95 27.12 -28.46
N GLN A 176 3.52 27.84 -27.50
CA GLN A 176 3.22 29.26 -27.35
C GLN A 176 4.12 30.06 -28.30
N LYS A 177 3.61 30.33 -29.49
CA LYS A 177 3.51 31.64 -30.17
C LYS A 177 2.84 31.44 -31.52
#